data_AF-A0A0Q9LNU5-F1
#
_entry.id   AF-A0A0Q9LNU5-F1
#
_cell.length_a   1.000
_cell.length_b   1.000
_cell.length_c   1.000
_cell.angle_alpha   90.00
_cell.angle_beta   90.00
_cell.angle_gamma   90.00
#
_symmetry.space_group_name_H-M   'P 1'
#
loop_
_entity.id
_entity.type
_entity.pdbx_description
1 polymer ?
#
loop_
_entity_poly.entity_id
_entity_poly.type
_entity_poly.pdbx_seq_one_letter_code
_entity_poly.pdbx_strand_id
1 'polypeptide(L)'
;MDNGQAKDAARHFNLSDEVFHHPGMDIYAQMTFIVLKCFSSESNIPGLSDIAKLGRMSLKQATKALQQLVELRIVSHKIFRRMVGDFQDDRLSWAAKGLLTFCKENPNINLDDLVELSSESGEDEHSIRKALKELYEYGYLEEYPVWSKIAN
;
A
#
# COMPACT_ATOMS: atom_id res chain seq x y z
N MET A 1 2.78 -48.75 -11.67
CA MET A 1 1.68 -47.78 -11.55
C MET A 1 1.92 -47.00 -10.28
N ASP A 2 2.52 -45.83 -10.41
CA ASP A 2 2.83 -44.94 -9.28
C ASP A 2 1.85 -43.77 -9.36
N ASN A 3 0.74 -43.87 -8.63
CA ASN A 3 -0.21 -42.77 -8.53
C ASN A 3 0.33 -41.82 -7.47
N GLY A 4 0.98 -40.76 -7.96
CA GLY A 4 1.40 -39.60 -7.19
C GLY A 4 0.25 -39.05 -6.36
N GLN A 5 0.23 -39.42 -5.09
CA GLN A 5 -0.43 -38.66 -4.05
C GLN A 5 0.33 -37.33 -3.94
N ALA A 6 -0.09 -36.35 -4.75
CA ALA A 6 0.14 -34.96 -4.42
C ALA A 6 -0.41 -34.77 -3.01
N LYS A 7 0.51 -34.65 -2.05
CA LYS A 7 0.20 -34.20 -0.71
C LYS A 7 -0.36 -32.79 -0.86
N ASP A 8 -1.68 -32.68 -1.00
CA ASP A 8 -2.42 -31.56 -0.43
C ASP A 8 -2.14 -31.64 1.07
N ALA A 9 -0.97 -31.12 1.46
CA ALA A 9 -0.68 -30.82 2.84
C ALA A 9 -1.81 -29.88 3.25
N ALA A 10 -2.78 -30.43 3.99
CA ALA A 10 -3.90 -29.69 4.53
C ALA A 10 -3.31 -28.41 5.13
N ARG A 11 -3.59 -27.27 4.49
CA ARG A 11 -3.17 -25.98 5.00
C ARG A 11 -3.89 -25.85 6.33
N HIS A 12 -3.19 -26.12 7.43
CA HIS A 12 -3.76 -26.00 8.77
C HIS A 12 -3.96 -24.50 9.03
N PHE A 13 -5.22 -24.08 8.95
CA PHE A 13 -5.62 -22.70 9.24
C PHE A 13 -5.93 -22.59 10.73
N ASN A 14 -4.97 -22.15 11.52
CA ASN A 14 -5.26 -21.66 12.86
C ASN A 14 -5.81 -20.23 12.71
N LEU A 15 -7.14 -20.10 12.73
CA LEU A 15 -7.79 -18.80 12.84
C LEU A 15 -7.58 -18.30 14.28
N SER A 16 -6.58 -17.45 14.48
CA SER A 16 -6.33 -16.82 15.77
C SER A 16 -7.49 -15.87 16.13
N ASP A 17 -7.92 -15.87 17.38
CA ASP A 17 -8.94 -14.94 17.90
C ASP A 17 -8.50 -13.47 17.83
N GLU A 18 -7.24 -13.20 17.44
CA GLU A 18 -6.67 -11.88 17.18
C GLU A 18 -7.59 -10.95 16.37
N VAL A 19 -8.34 -11.47 15.40
CA VAL A 19 -9.27 -10.64 14.61
C VAL A 19 -10.32 -9.94 15.47
N PHE A 20 -10.75 -10.58 16.58
CA PHE A 20 -11.71 -10.04 17.52
C PHE A 20 -11.10 -9.06 18.54
N HIS A 21 -9.76 -9.04 18.64
CA HIS A 21 -9.04 -8.12 19.54
C HIS A 21 -8.82 -6.73 18.90
N HIS A 22 -9.22 -6.55 17.65
CA HIS A 22 -9.14 -5.28 16.92
C HIS A 22 -10.55 -4.69 16.69
N PRO A 23 -11.14 -4.01 17.69
CA PRO A 23 -12.44 -3.38 17.52
C PRO A 23 -12.35 -2.28 16.44
N GLY A 24 -13.39 -2.19 15.60
CA GLY A 24 -13.47 -1.19 14.53
C GLY A 24 -13.20 -1.72 13.12
N MET A 25 -12.75 -2.97 12.98
CA MET A 25 -12.62 -3.60 11.66
C MET A 25 -13.99 -3.96 11.08
N ASP A 26 -14.27 -3.48 9.87
CA ASP A 26 -15.44 -3.94 9.13
C ASP A 26 -15.22 -5.37 8.60
N ILE A 27 -16.26 -5.96 8.01
CA ILE A 27 -16.18 -7.33 7.52
C ILE A 27 -15.12 -7.52 6.43
N TYR A 28 -14.84 -6.50 5.61
CA TYR A 28 -13.83 -6.59 4.56
C TYR A 28 -12.41 -6.52 5.15
N ALA A 29 -12.18 -5.66 6.14
CA ALA A 29 -10.92 -5.61 6.88
C ALA A 29 -10.66 -6.89 7.66
N GLN A 30 -11.69 -7.48 8.29
CA GLN A 30 -11.59 -8.79 8.95
C GLN A 30 -11.20 -9.88 7.95
N MET A 31 -11.89 -9.95 6.81
CA MET A 31 -11.55 -10.94 5.78
C MET A 31 -10.14 -10.74 5.22
N THR A 32 -9.74 -9.50 4.94
CA THR A 32 -8.38 -9.19 4.50
C THR A 32 -7.34 -9.62 5.55
N PHE A 33 -7.56 -9.31 6.83
CA PHE A 33 -6.68 -9.74 7.92
C PHE A 33 -6.52 -11.26 7.97
N ILE A 34 -7.63 -12.00 7.88
CA ILE A 34 -7.62 -13.47 7.85
C ILE A 34 -6.82 -13.97 6.65
N VAL A 35 -7.05 -13.41 5.46
CA VAL A 35 -6.29 -13.75 4.26
C VAL A 35 -4.80 -13.53 4.50
N LEU A 36 -4.39 -12.36 5.01
CA LEU A 36 -2.97 -12.06 5.26
C LEU A 36 -2.33 -13.03 6.27
N LYS A 37 -3.05 -13.42 7.33
CA LYS A 37 -2.57 -14.43 8.29
C LYS A 37 -2.36 -15.80 7.66
N CYS A 38 -3.08 -16.14 6.59
CA CYS A 38 -2.82 -17.37 5.84
C CYS A 38 -1.49 -17.36 5.05
N PHE A 39 -0.87 -16.19 4.87
CA PHE A 39 0.40 -16.01 4.16
C PHE A 39 1.58 -15.70 5.10
N SER A 40 1.54 -16.19 6.34
CA SER A 40 2.49 -15.90 7.44
C SER A 40 3.99 -16.12 7.13
N SER A 41 4.37 -16.69 5.99
CA SER A 41 5.74 -16.67 5.49
C SER A 41 5.97 -15.44 4.60
N GLU A 42 6.87 -14.52 5.00
CA GLU A 42 7.19 -13.26 4.31
C GLU A 42 7.57 -13.40 2.81
N SER A 43 7.93 -14.60 2.38
CA SER A 43 8.28 -14.92 0.99
C SER A 43 7.09 -14.92 0.02
N ASN A 44 5.84 -15.01 0.50
CA ASN A 44 4.64 -15.11 -0.34
C ASN A 44 3.54 -14.13 0.08
N ILE A 45 3.85 -12.84 0.20
CA ILE A 45 2.81 -11.81 0.43
C ILE A 45 1.89 -11.75 -0.80
N PRO A 46 0.57 -11.91 -0.65
CA PRO A 46 -0.38 -11.92 -1.76
C PRO A 46 -0.52 -10.52 -2.39
N GLY A 47 -0.74 -10.46 -3.70
CA GLY A 47 -1.10 -9.21 -4.36
C GLY A 47 -2.56 -8.82 -4.07
N LEU A 48 -2.93 -7.56 -4.36
CA LEU A 48 -4.29 -7.05 -4.18
C LEU A 48 -5.37 -7.93 -4.85
N SER A 49 -5.09 -8.47 -6.04
CA SER A 49 -6.01 -9.36 -6.76
C SER A 49 -6.26 -10.68 -6.02
N ASP A 50 -5.22 -11.27 -5.43
CA ASP A 50 -5.34 -12.50 -4.65
C ASP A 50 -6.12 -12.26 -3.37
N ILE A 51 -5.88 -11.13 -2.71
CA ILE A 51 -6.63 -10.70 -1.52
C ILE A 51 -8.12 -10.55 -1.84
N ALA A 52 -8.44 -9.83 -2.92
CA ALA A 52 -9.82 -9.63 -3.36
C ALA A 52 -10.52 -10.96 -3.67
N LYS A 53 -9.82 -11.86 -4.39
CA LYS A 53 -10.34 -13.19 -4.74
C LYS A 53 -10.58 -14.07 -3.52
N LEU A 54 -9.59 -14.19 -2.64
CA LEU A 54 -9.67 -15.05 -1.44
C LEU A 54 -10.65 -14.50 -0.40
N GLY A 55 -10.70 -13.18 -0.26
CA GLY A 55 -11.64 -12.48 0.62
C GLY A 55 -13.06 -12.35 0.05
N ARG A 56 -13.30 -12.81 -1.20
CA ARG A 56 -14.59 -12.72 -1.91
C ARG A 56 -15.14 -11.29 -1.96
N MET A 57 -14.28 -10.35 -2.32
CA MET A 57 -14.59 -8.93 -2.39
C MET A 57 -14.06 -8.32 -3.69
N SER A 58 -14.53 -7.12 -4.04
CA SER A 58 -13.98 -6.36 -5.16
C SER A 58 -12.58 -5.83 -4.85
N LEU A 59 -11.80 -5.49 -5.88
CA LEU A 59 -10.49 -4.82 -5.71
C LEU A 59 -10.63 -3.54 -4.88
N LYS A 60 -11.67 -2.74 -5.12
CA LYS A 60 -11.92 -1.50 -4.37
C LYS A 60 -12.17 -1.77 -2.87
N GLN A 61 -12.92 -2.82 -2.55
CA GLN A 61 -13.14 -3.23 -1.16
C GLN A 61 -11.85 -3.73 -0.52
N ALA A 62 -11.05 -4.51 -1.25
CA ALA A 62 -9.75 -4.99 -0.77
C ALA A 62 -8.78 -3.82 -0.51
N THR A 63 -8.72 -2.82 -1.40
CA THR A 63 -7.90 -1.61 -1.19
C THR A 63 -8.32 -0.87 0.06
N LYS A 64 -9.63 -0.61 0.24
CA LYS A 64 -10.14 0.07 1.44
C LYS A 64 -9.91 -0.71 2.72
N ALA A 65 -10.10 -2.02 2.68
CA ALA A 65 -9.81 -2.90 3.80
C ALA A 65 -8.32 -2.82 4.19
N LEU A 66 -7.41 -2.85 3.21
CA LEU A 66 -5.99 -2.68 3.44
C LEU A 66 -5.63 -1.29 3.99
N GLN A 67 -6.27 -0.23 3.51
CA GLN A 67 -6.10 1.13 4.06
C GLN A 67 -6.52 1.17 5.54
N GLN A 68 -7.68 0.57 5.88
CA GLN A 68 -8.15 0.49 7.26
C GLN A 68 -7.17 -0.29 8.15
N LEU A 69 -6.59 -1.39 7.66
CA LEU A 69 -5.57 -2.14 8.40
C LEU A 69 -4.29 -1.32 8.65
N VAL A 70 -3.95 -0.39 7.75
CA VAL A 70 -2.84 0.56 7.95
C VAL A 70 -3.17 1.59 9.00
N GLU A 71 -4.37 2.17 8.96
CA GLU A 71 -4.85 3.14 9.95
C GLU A 71 -4.89 2.55 11.37
N LEU A 72 -5.29 1.28 11.48
CA LEU A 72 -5.28 0.52 12.73
C LEU A 72 -3.88 0.04 13.14
N ARG A 73 -2.84 0.36 12.38
CA ARG A 73 -1.43 -0.05 12.59
C ARG A 73 -1.22 -1.57 12.65
N ILE A 74 -2.11 -2.32 12.01
CA ILE A 74 -2.00 -3.77 11.86
C ILE A 74 -1.08 -4.12 10.68
N VAL A 75 -1.13 -3.30 9.63
CA VAL A 75 -0.27 -3.40 8.44
C VAL A 75 0.57 -2.12 8.32
N SER A 76 1.86 -2.24 7.99
CA SER A 76 2.70 -1.07 7.76
C SER A 76 2.48 -0.47 6.36
N HIS A 77 2.74 0.83 6.21
CA HIS A 77 2.66 1.52 4.90
C HIS A 77 3.50 0.82 3.83
N LYS A 78 4.69 0.31 4.17
CA LYS A 78 5.55 -0.45 3.25
C LYS A 78 4.89 -1.73 2.73
N ILE A 79 4.26 -2.51 3.61
CA ILE A 79 3.58 -3.75 3.23
C ILE A 79 2.35 -3.44 2.38
N PHE A 80 1.58 -2.42 2.74
CA PHE A 80 0.48 -1.92 1.93
C PHE A 80 0.92 -1.58 0.50
N ARG A 81 1.97 -0.76 0.33
CA ARG A 81 2.48 -0.37 -0.99
C ARG A 81 2.89 -1.58 -1.83
N ARG A 82 3.51 -2.58 -1.21
CA ARG A 82 3.91 -3.83 -1.90
C ARG A 82 2.71 -4.62 -2.43
N MET A 83 1.56 -4.60 -1.74
CA MET A 83 0.36 -5.36 -2.14
C MET A 83 -0.52 -4.61 -3.14
N VAL A 84 -0.68 -3.30 -2.94
CA VAL A 84 -1.59 -2.44 -3.72
C VAL A 84 -0.89 -1.87 -4.96
N GLY A 85 0.38 -1.48 -4.83
CA GLY A 85 1.10 -0.70 -5.82
C GLY A 85 0.73 0.79 -5.78
N ASP A 86 1.63 1.63 -6.27
CA ASP A 86 1.52 3.09 -6.09
C ASP A 86 0.29 3.70 -6.80
N PHE A 87 -0.06 3.19 -7.99
CA PHE A 87 -1.14 3.75 -8.81
C PHE A 87 -2.55 3.34 -8.37
N GLN A 88 -2.68 2.29 -7.57
CA GLN A 88 -3.97 1.77 -7.11
C GLN A 88 -4.41 2.35 -5.75
N ASP A 89 -3.55 3.14 -5.08
CA ASP A 89 -3.95 3.88 -3.88
C ASP A 89 -4.79 5.10 -4.28
N ASP A 90 -6.08 5.08 -3.96
CA ASP A 90 -7.02 6.15 -4.27
C ASP A 90 -6.93 7.33 -3.30
N ARG A 91 -6.11 7.24 -2.26
CA ARG A 91 -5.80 8.35 -1.34
C ARG A 91 -4.81 9.37 -1.93
N LEU A 92 -4.01 8.94 -2.91
CA LEU A 92 -3.06 9.82 -3.60
C LEU A 92 -3.71 10.47 -4.83
N SER A 93 -3.54 11.79 -4.95
CA SER A 93 -3.88 12.52 -6.16
C SER A 93 -3.02 12.06 -7.36
N TRP A 94 -3.49 12.37 -8.58
CA TRP A 94 -2.69 12.12 -9.79
C TRP A 94 -1.37 12.89 -9.78
N ALA A 95 -1.36 14.12 -9.26
CA ALA A 95 -0.14 14.91 -9.08
C ALA A 95 0.85 14.20 -8.13
N ALA A 96 0.38 13.68 -6.98
CA ALA A 96 1.21 12.93 -6.05
C ALA A 96 1.79 11.64 -6.68
N LYS A 97 1.00 10.90 -7.46
CA LYS A 97 1.47 9.70 -8.18
C LYS A 97 2.50 10.03 -9.25
N GLY A 98 2.27 11.09 -10.02
CA GLY A 98 3.20 11.59 -11.03
C GLY A 98 4.52 12.03 -10.39
N LEU A 99 4.43 12.85 -9.34
CA LEU A 99 5.58 13.31 -8.57
C LEU A 99 6.37 12.15 -7.98
N LEU A 100 5.71 11.16 -7.37
CA LEU A 100 6.37 9.97 -6.85
C LEU A 100 7.15 9.21 -7.94
N THR A 101 6.58 9.08 -9.14
CA THR A 101 7.24 8.42 -10.28
C THR A 101 8.45 9.21 -10.73
N PHE A 102 8.31 10.52 -10.90
CA PHE A 102 9.40 11.40 -11.30
C PHE A 102 10.53 11.41 -10.27
N CYS A 103 10.20 11.49 -8.99
CA CYS A 103 11.14 11.45 -7.90
C CYS A 103 11.91 10.12 -7.90
N LYS A 104 11.26 8.96 -8.12
CA LYS A 104 11.94 7.66 -8.25
C LYS A 104 13.03 7.63 -9.32
N GLU A 105 12.81 8.34 -10.42
CA GLU A 105 13.78 8.47 -11.52
C GLU A 105 14.87 9.51 -11.20
N ASN A 106 14.58 10.48 -10.33
CA ASN A 106 15.44 11.61 -9.98
C ASN A 106 15.68 11.70 -8.45
N PRO A 107 16.40 10.73 -7.84
CA PRO A 107 16.53 10.57 -6.38
C PRO A 107 17.11 11.79 -5.64
N ASN A 108 17.88 12.63 -6.33
CA ASN A 108 18.64 13.73 -5.74
C ASN A 108 18.06 15.11 -6.05
N ILE A 109 16.89 15.20 -6.69
CA ILE A 109 16.30 16.48 -7.04
C ILE A 109 15.92 17.28 -5.78
N ASN A 110 16.18 18.60 -5.82
CA ASN A 110 15.78 19.51 -4.75
C ASN A 110 14.41 20.16 -5.06
N LEU A 111 13.86 20.92 -4.12
CA LEU A 111 12.55 21.56 -4.33
C LEU A 111 12.59 22.68 -5.38
N ASP A 112 13.66 23.46 -5.41
CA ASP A 112 13.78 24.60 -6.32
C ASP A 112 13.78 24.12 -7.78
N ASP A 113 14.53 23.05 -8.07
CA ASP A 113 14.55 22.38 -9.39
C ASP A 113 13.17 21.80 -9.75
N LEU A 114 12.46 21.23 -8.77
CA LEU A 114 11.09 20.72 -8.96
C LEU A 114 10.10 21.84 -9.33
N VAL A 115 10.19 22.99 -8.66
CA VAL A 115 9.34 24.16 -8.91
C VAL A 115 9.68 24.80 -10.24
N GLU A 116 10.95 24.85 -10.62
CA GLU A 116 11.38 25.35 -11.93
C GLU A 116 10.78 24.50 -13.06
N LEU A 117 10.84 23.17 -12.96
CA LEU A 117 10.24 22.26 -13.94
C LEU A 117 8.70 22.34 -13.99
N SER A 118 8.05 22.58 -12.85
CA SER A 118 6.59 22.71 -12.81
C SER A 118 6.11 24.02 -13.44
N SER A 119 6.92 25.08 -13.33
CA SER A 119 6.63 26.39 -13.92
C SER A 119 6.54 26.32 -15.45
N GLU A 120 7.32 25.42 -16.08
CA GLU A 120 7.24 25.13 -17.52
C GLU A 120 6.00 24.33 -17.90
N SER A 121 5.41 23.61 -16.94
CA SER A 121 4.26 22.72 -17.11
C SER A 121 2.92 23.38 -16.74
N GLY A 122 2.95 24.60 -16.18
CA GLY A 122 1.78 25.33 -15.70
C GLY A 122 1.25 24.87 -14.33
N GLU A 123 2.00 24.03 -13.62
CA GLU A 123 1.69 23.66 -12.23
C GLU A 123 2.36 24.63 -11.25
N ASP A 124 1.61 25.05 -10.22
CA ASP A 124 2.11 25.98 -9.20
C ASP A 124 2.84 25.24 -8.07
N GLU A 125 3.78 25.92 -7.42
CA GLU A 125 4.53 25.41 -6.25
C GLU A 125 3.57 24.87 -5.17
N HIS A 126 2.40 25.48 -5.04
CA HIS A 126 1.37 25.04 -4.10
C HIS A 126 0.91 23.60 -4.37
N SER A 127 0.70 23.24 -5.64
CA SER A 127 0.33 21.88 -6.05
C SER A 127 1.41 20.86 -5.74
N ILE A 128 2.70 21.19 -5.96
CA ILE A 128 3.82 20.32 -5.60
C ILE A 128 3.87 20.09 -4.09
N ARG A 129 3.79 21.17 -3.29
CA ARG A 129 3.85 21.07 -1.83
C ARG A 129 2.69 20.22 -1.29
N LYS A 130 1.50 20.37 -1.87
CA LYS A 130 0.35 19.53 -1.53
C LYS A 130 0.60 18.06 -1.87
N ALA A 131 1.11 17.77 -3.07
CA ALA A 131 1.46 16.41 -3.50
C ALA A 131 2.52 15.77 -2.60
N LEU A 132 3.58 16.51 -2.23
CA LEU A 132 4.60 16.06 -1.30
C LEU A 132 4.01 15.75 0.09
N LYS A 133 3.09 16.60 0.57
CA LYS A 133 2.40 16.37 1.84
C LYS A 133 1.55 15.09 1.81
N GLU A 134 0.82 14.84 0.73
CA GLU A 134 0.06 13.58 0.55
C GLU A 134 1.00 12.36 0.59
N LEU A 135 2.13 12.43 -0.12
CA LEU A 135 3.13 11.35 -0.11
C LEU A 135 3.74 11.12 1.28
N TYR A 136 3.98 12.19 2.03
CA TYR A 136 4.46 12.10 3.41
C TYR A 136 3.42 11.44 4.33
N GLU A 137 2.17 11.93 4.30
CA GLU A 137 1.07 11.46 5.14
C GLU A 137 0.80 9.96 4.96
N TYR A 138 0.88 9.45 3.73
CA TYR A 138 0.66 8.04 3.44
C TYR A 138 1.94 7.19 3.44
N GLY A 139 3.05 7.74 3.95
CA GLY A 139 4.30 7.03 4.22
C GLY A 139 5.13 6.70 2.97
N TYR A 140 4.84 7.29 1.81
CA TYR A 140 5.58 7.07 0.56
C TYR A 140 6.99 7.67 0.58
N LEU A 141 7.23 8.69 1.42
CA LEU A 141 8.54 9.35 1.55
C LEU A 141 9.46 8.70 2.61
N GLU A 142 9.02 7.67 3.33
CA GLU A 142 9.84 6.98 4.34
C GLU A 142 11.15 6.41 3.77
N GLU A 143 11.12 5.99 2.50
CA GLU A 143 12.28 5.43 1.79
C GLU A 143 13.14 6.53 1.13
N TYR A 144 12.70 7.79 1.21
CA TYR A 144 13.31 8.95 0.53
C TYR A 144 13.53 10.11 1.51
N PRO A 145 14.55 10.01 2.38
CA PRO A 145 14.76 10.96 3.47
C PRO A 145 15.04 12.39 3.00
N VAL A 146 15.52 12.58 1.76
CA VAL A 146 15.70 13.90 1.15
C VAL A 146 14.34 14.57 0.95
N TRP A 147 13.38 13.88 0.33
CA TRP A 147 12.05 14.43 0.06
C TRP A 147 11.18 14.53 1.30
N SER A 148 11.37 13.64 2.28
CA SER A 148 10.69 13.78 3.57
C SER A 148 11.03 15.09 4.28
N LYS A 149 12.22 15.68 4.03
CA LYS A 149 12.59 17.01 4.57
C LYS A 149 11.92 18.15 3.81
N ILE A 150 11.57 17.94 2.54
CA ILE A 150 10.94 18.93 1.67
C ILE A 150 9.43 19.01 1.93
N ALA A 151 8.82 17.89 2.34
CA ALA A 151 7.38 17.78 2.57
C ALA A 151 6.89 18.38 3.91
N ASN A 152 7.80 18.73 4.83
CA ASN A 152 7.51 19.29 6.16
C ASN A 152 7.60 20.81 6.22
#